data_AF-A0A949CKK8-F1
#
_entry.id   AF-A0A949CKK8-F1
#
_cell.length_a   1.000
_cell.length_b   1.000
_cell.length_c   1.000
_cell.angle_alpha   90.00
_cell.angle_beta   90.00
_cell.angle_gamma   90.00
#
_symmetry.space_group_name_H-M   'P 1'
#
loop_
_entity.id
_entity.type
_entity.pdbx_description
1 polymer ?
#
loop_
_entity_poly.entity_id
_entity_poly.type
_entity_poly.pdbx_seq_one_letter_code
_entity_poly.pdbx_strand_id
1 'polypeptide(L)'
;MFPVTRSFLDPQVLSRLSAIPLHARFAMQGNVSGRHASPHRGSSVEFAEYRKYVPGDDLRRLDWRAFGRTDRYYVKEFEADTNLRCCIILDTSGSMAFCSKGNPAKLQYARCLAGTLAYLATQQGDAIGVACAADQVVSNIPPRRSPAHLKVVLDTLENAKAHGDT
;
A
#
# COMPACT_ATOMS: atom_id res chain seq x y z
N MET A 1 16.22 4.37 -4.12
CA MET A 1 15.31 5.53 -3.94
C MET A 1 14.99 6.06 -5.33
N PHE A 2 13.72 5.98 -5.76
CA PHE A 2 13.33 6.52 -7.09
C PHE A 2 13.06 8.02 -6.97
N PRO A 3 13.52 8.87 -7.92
CA PRO A 3 13.17 10.28 -7.93
C PRO A 3 11.70 10.44 -8.31
N VAL A 4 10.85 10.76 -7.34
CA VAL A 4 9.42 11.09 -7.55
C VAL A 4 9.29 12.58 -7.87
N THR A 5 9.97 13.03 -8.93
CA THR A 5 9.81 14.38 -9.48
C THR A 5 8.65 14.39 -10.46
N ARG A 6 7.42 14.46 -9.92
CA ARG A 6 6.18 14.68 -10.68
C ARG A 6 5.65 16.07 -10.35
N SER A 7 5.03 16.72 -11.34
CA SER A 7 4.49 18.09 -11.23
C SER A 7 3.47 18.28 -10.09
N PHE A 8 2.81 17.18 -9.67
CA PHE A 8 1.73 17.16 -8.70
C PHE A 8 2.11 16.54 -7.34
N LEU A 9 3.39 16.22 -7.08
CA LEU A 9 3.86 15.65 -5.82
C LEU A 9 5.06 16.44 -5.27
N ASP A 10 4.97 16.88 -4.03
CA ASP A 10 6.08 17.54 -3.32
C ASP A 10 6.94 16.50 -2.57
N PRO A 11 8.23 16.33 -2.92
CA PRO A 11 9.14 15.42 -2.23
C PRO A 11 9.31 15.70 -0.72
N GLN A 12 9.21 16.97 -0.28
CA GLN A 12 9.32 17.33 1.13
C GLN A 12 8.11 16.84 1.93
N VAL A 13 6.91 16.95 1.35
CA VAL A 13 5.67 16.42 1.93
C VAL A 13 5.72 14.90 1.98
N LEU A 14 6.13 14.23 0.90
CA LEU A 14 6.28 12.77 0.88
C LEU A 14 7.28 12.26 1.93
N SER A 15 8.41 12.96 2.10
CA SER A 15 9.42 12.61 3.11
C SER A 15 8.88 12.72 4.53
N ARG A 16 8.09 13.76 4.84
CA ARG A 16 7.42 13.90 6.15
C ARG A 16 6.35 12.84 6.38
N LEU A 17 5.57 12.52 5.35
CA LEU A 17 4.49 11.53 5.43
C LEU A 17 4.98 10.08 5.45
N SER A 18 6.18 9.77 4.94
CA SER A 18 6.73 8.41 4.94
C SER A 18 6.95 7.80 6.34
N ALA A 19 6.98 8.64 7.40
CA ALA A 19 7.00 8.19 8.78
C ALA A 19 5.60 7.81 9.33
N ILE A 20 4.52 8.08 8.59
CA ILE A 20 3.13 7.84 9.02
C ILE A 20 2.60 6.53 8.40
N PRO A 21 2.28 5.50 9.21
CA PRO A 21 1.70 4.27 8.71
C PRO A 21 0.25 4.45 8.21
N LEU A 22 -0.10 3.74 7.13
CA LEU A 22 -1.46 3.70 6.57
C LEU A 22 -2.24 2.55 7.20
N HIS A 23 -2.95 2.85 8.29
CA HIS A 23 -3.79 1.86 8.95
C HIS A 23 -5.22 1.84 8.38
N ALA A 24 -5.61 0.75 7.70
CA ALA A 24 -7.04 0.46 7.48
C ALA A 24 -7.77 0.30 8.83
N ARG A 25 -8.94 0.95 8.94
CA ARG A 25 -9.79 0.94 10.15
C ARG A 25 -10.46 -0.40 10.44
N PHE A 26 -10.58 -1.26 9.42
CA PHE A 26 -11.19 -2.58 9.52
C PHE A 26 -10.22 -3.63 9.00
N ALA A 27 -10.11 -4.76 9.69
CA ALA A 27 -9.35 -5.90 9.20
C ALA A 27 -10.09 -6.50 7.98
N MET A 28 -9.44 -6.49 6.81
CA MET A 28 -9.90 -7.23 5.64
C MET A 28 -9.96 -8.72 5.98
N GLN A 29 -11.16 -9.30 6.00
CA GLN A 29 -11.35 -10.74 6.12
C GLN A 29 -10.99 -11.42 4.78
N GLY A 30 -9.69 -11.65 4.58
CA GLY A 30 -9.14 -12.40 3.46
C GLY A 30 -8.01 -13.32 3.93
N ASN A 31 -7.92 -14.52 3.34
CA ASN A 31 -6.93 -15.55 3.69
C ASN A 31 -5.53 -15.25 3.13
N VAL A 32 -5.00 -14.06 3.43
CA VAL A 32 -3.60 -13.72 3.14
C VAL A 32 -3.09 -12.84 4.29
N SER A 33 -1.99 -13.26 4.93
CA SER A 33 -1.61 -12.79 6.26
C SER A 33 -0.72 -11.55 6.25
N GLY A 34 -1.18 -10.42 6.79
CA GLY A 34 -0.40 -9.18 6.89
C GLY A 34 -0.90 -8.20 7.94
N ARG A 35 -0.10 -7.16 8.26
CA ARG A 35 -0.13 -6.24 9.44
C ARG A 35 -1.46 -5.61 9.93
N HIS A 36 -2.63 -5.96 9.39
CA HIS A 36 -3.86 -5.88 10.19
C HIS A 36 -3.92 -7.04 11.17
N ALA A 37 -4.66 -6.87 12.27
CA ALA A 37 -4.90 -7.95 13.22
C ALA A 37 -5.88 -8.99 12.65
N SER A 38 -5.43 -9.77 11.67
CA SER A 38 -6.04 -11.07 11.38
C SER A 38 -5.77 -11.99 12.58
N PRO A 39 -6.78 -12.74 13.06
CA PRO A 39 -6.56 -13.78 14.08
C PRO A 39 -5.55 -14.86 13.64
N HIS A 40 -5.23 -14.94 12.34
CA HIS A 40 -4.33 -15.93 11.76
C HIS A 40 -2.98 -15.30 11.35
N ARG A 41 -1.97 -15.48 12.21
CA ARG A 41 -0.61 -14.97 12.01
C ARG A 41 0.16 -15.74 10.93
N GLY A 42 0.42 -15.06 9.82
CA GLY A 42 1.62 -15.16 8.98
C GLY A 42 2.07 -16.56 8.55
N SER A 43 1.80 -16.91 7.29
CA SER A 43 2.43 -18.03 6.56
C SER A 43 3.41 -17.53 5.47
N SER A 44 4.27 -16.56 5.81
CA SER A 44 5.31 -16.08 4.90
C SER A 44 6.45 -17.10 4.79
N VAL A 45 7.15 -17.08 3.64
CA VAL A 45 8.25 -18.01 3.33
C VAL A 45 9.60 -17.47 3.83
N GLU A 46 9.75 -16.14 3.92
CA GLU A 46 10.97 -15.46 4.37
C GLU A 46 11.11 -15.49 5.90
N PHE A 47 12.28 -15.95 6.37
CA PHE A 47 12.64 -16.04 7.78
C PHE A 47 13.02 -14.66 8.34
N ALA A 48 12.40 -14.26 9.45
CA ALA A 48 12.71 -13.00 10.13
C ALA A 48 13.76 -13.22 11.25
N GLU A 49 13.41 -13.97 12.29
CA GLU A 49 14.30 -14.22 13.42
C GLU A 49 13.95 -15.49 14.22
N TYR A 50 14.85 -15.89 15.12
CA TYR A 50 14.63 -16.97 16.09
C TYR A 50 14.19 -16.39 17.44
N ARG A 51 12.92 -16.60 17.81
CA ARG A 51 12.43 -16.31 19.16
C ARG A 51 12.54 -17.55 20.05
N LYS A 52 12.80 -17.39 21.35
CA LYS A 52 12.63 -18.48 22.33
C LYS A 52 11.15 -18.91 22.39
N TYR A 53 10.93 -20.22 22.41
CA TYR A 53 9.59 -20.80 22.62
C TYR A 53 8.98 -20.36 23.95
N VAL A 54 7.67 -20.11 23.93
CA VAL A 54 6.82 -19.84 25.10
C VAL A 54 5.63 -20.82 25.06
N PRO A 55 5.14 -21.35 26.20
CA PRO A 55 3.97 -22.21 26.22
C PRO A 55 2.77 -21.59 25.49
N GLY A 56 2.25 -22.29 24.48
CA GLY A 56 1.19 -21.81 23.59
C GLY A 56 1.65 -21.54 22.14
N ASP A 57 2.95 -21.51 21.87
CA ASP A 57 3.48 -21.46 20.50
C ASP A 57 3.22 -22.79 19.74
N ASP A 58 2.98 -22.70 18.42
CA ASP A 58 2.77 -23.89 17.56
C ASP A 58 4.08 -24.66 17.36
N LEU A 59 4.14 -25.88 17.91
CA LEU A 59 5.29 -26.79 17.83
C LEU A 59 5.70 -27.13 16.38
N ARG A 60 4.83 -26.95 15.38
CA ARG A 60 5.20 -27.10 13.95
C ARG A 60 6.21 -26.04 13.47
N ARG A 61 6.31 -24.90 14.16
CA ARG A 61 7.23 -23.79 13.85
C ARG A 61 8.57 -23.88 14.60
N LEU A 62 8.76 -24.93 15.41
CA LEU A 62 9.94 -25.15 16.23
C LEU A 62 11.11 -25.64 15.35
N ASP A 63 12.29 -25.02 15.48
CA ASP A 63 13.47 -25.45 14.75
C ASP A 63 14.22 -26.57 15.49
N TRP A 64 13.97 -27.81 15.07
CA TRP A 64 14.62 -29.01 15.58
C TRP A 64 16.15 -29.05 15.35
N ARG A 65 16.68 -28.35 14.33
CA ARG A 65 18.13 -28.21 14.10
C ARG A 65 18.75 -27.19 15.05
N ALA A 66 18.03 -26.11 15.38
CA ALA A 66 18.46 -25.16 16.40
C ALA A 66 18.46 -25.84 17.79
N PHE A 67 17.41 -26.60 18.11
CA PHE A 67 17.33 -27.42 19.31
C PHE A 67 18.52 -28.39 19.42
N GLY A 68 18.75 -29.22 18.40
CA GLY A 68 19.85 -30.19 18.39
C GLY A 68 21.28 -29.61 18.43
N ARG A 69 21.45 -28.29 18.31
CA ARG A 69 22.75 -27.58 18.45
C ARG A 69 22.89 -26.77 19.73
N THR A 70 21.78 -26.44 20.40
CA THR A 70 21.78 -25.46 21.51
C THR A 70 21.02 -25.91 22.76
N ASP A 71 20.36 -27.06 22.70
CA ASP A 71 19.46 -27.61 23.73
C ASP A 71 18.40 -26.60 24.22
N ARG A 72 17.96 -25.75 23.28
CA ARG A 72 17.01 -24.65 23.52
C ARG A 72 15.94 -24.64 22.45
N TYR A 73 14.70 -24.51 22.89
CA TYR A 73 13.54 -24.42 22.01
C TYR A 73 13.45 -23.03 21.37
N TYR A 74 13.68 -22.98 20.06
CA TYR A 74 13.52 -21.78 19.24
C TYR A 74 12.39 -21.97 18.23
N VAL A 75 11.57 -20.94 18.07
CA VAL A 75 10.49 -20.85 17.08
C VAL A 75 10.95 -19.92 15.96
N LYS A 76 10.69 -20.31 14.70
CA LYS A 76 10.91 -19.41 13.56
C LYS A 76 9.80 -18.38 13.49
N GLU A 77 10.18 -17.11 13.56
CA GLU A 77 9.30 -16.02 13.18
C GLU A 77 9.54 -15.67 11.71
N PHE A 78 8.46 -15.32 11.01
CA PHE A 78 8.45 -15.01 9.58
C PHE A 78 7.91 -13.60 9.41
N GLU A 79 8.40 -12.84 8.43
CA GLU A 79 7.95 -11.45 8.23
C GLU A 79 6.45 -11.39 7.89
N ALA A 80 5.69 -10.53 8.57
CA ALA A 80 4.25 -10.37 8.33
C ALA A 80 3.97 -9.47 7.10
N ASP A 81 3.95 -10.08 5.93
CA ASP A 81 3.75 -9.48 4.60
C ASP A 81 2.39 -8.75 4.49
N THR A 82 2.35 -7.42 4.33
CA THR A 82 1.12 -6.63 4.49
C THR A 82 0.06 -6.96 3.44
N ASN A 83 -1.17 -7.24 3.89
CA ASN A 83 -2.25 -7.71 3.03
C ASN A 83 -3.41 -6.71 2.88
N LEU A 84 -3.06 -5.42 2.93
CA LEU A 84 -3.91 -4.35 2.46
C LEU A 84 -3.80 -4.27 0.92
N ARG A 85 -4.96 -4.11 0.28
CA ARG A 85 -5.07 -3.75 -1.15
C ARG A 85 -5.65 -2.35 -1.21
N CYS A 86 -4.83 -1.38 -1.58
CA CYS A 86 -5.23 0.01 -1.76
C CYS A 86 -5.82 0.15 -3.17
N CYS A 87 -7.14 0.36 -3.24
CA CYS A 87 -7.86 0.65 -4.48
C CYS A 87 -8.28 2.12 -4.44
N ILE A 88 -7.61 2.98 -5.22
CA ILE A 88 -7.98 4.39 -5.33
C ILE A 88 -8.97 4.56 -6.47
N ILE A 89 -10.10 5.22 -6.21
CA ILE A 89 -11.02 5.67 -7.27
C ILE A 89 -10.89 7.19 -7.35
N LEU A 90 -10.45 7.69 -8.51
CA LEU A 90 -10.30 9.10 -8.81
C LEU A 90 -11.51 9.58 -9.61
N ASP A 91 -12.25 10.53 -9.06
CA ASP A 91 -13.27 11.27 -9.81
C ASP A 91 -12.60 12.13 -10.89
N THR A 92 -13.10 11.98 -12.11
CA THR A 92 -12.68 12.67 -13.33
C THR A 92 -13.86 13.32 -14.06
N SER A 93 -14.97 13.58 -13.39
CA SER A 93 -16.11 14.35 -13.91
C SER A 93 -15.73 15.79 -14.30
N GLY A 94 -16.54 16.45 -15.15
CA GLY A 94 -16.31 17.84 -15.56
C GLY A 94 -16.21 18.81 -14.37
N SER A 95 -16.94 18.53 -13.29
CA SER A 95 -16.89 19.26 -12.02
C SER A 95 -15.48 19.33 -11.38
N MET A 96 -14.58 18.40 -11.74
CA MET A 96 -13.20 18.32 -11.26
C MET A 96 -12.24 19.27 -12.01
N ALA A 97 -12.65 19.82 -13.15
CA ALA A 97 -11.95 20.91 -13.83
C ALA A 97 -12.09 22.27 -13.11
N PHE A 98 -13.00 22.39 -12.14
CA PHE A 98 -13.26 23.64 -11.43
C PHE A 98 -12.02 24.16 -10.69
N CYS A 99 -11.65 25.41 -10.95
CA CYS A 99 -10.63 26.18 -10.24
C CYS A 99 -11.30 27.29 -9.42
N SER A 100 -11.00 27.36 -8.12
CA SER A 100 -11.32 28.55 -7.32
C SER A 100 -10.31 29.68 -7.60
N LYS A 101 -10.67 30.94 -7.35
CA LYS A 101 -9.77 32.09 -7.59
C LYS A 101 -8.42 31.87 -6.87
N GLY A 102 -7.34 31.88 -7.64
CA GLY A 102 -5.97 31.68 -7.13
C GLY A 102 -5.60 30.25 -6.73
N ASN A 103 -6.48 29.25 -6.92
CA ASN A 103 -6.24 27.85 -6.55
C ASN A 103 -6.23 26.94 -7.79
N PRO A 104 -5.42 25.87 -7.81
CA PRO A 104 -5.45 24.88 -8.88
C PRO A 104 -6.77 24.10 -8.91
N ALA A 105 -7.01 23.40 -10.03
CA ALA A 105 -8.21 22.60 -10.23
C ALA A 105 -8.38 21.51 -9.15
N LYS A 106 -9.63 21.18 -8.79
CA LYS A 106 -9.93 20.06 -7.86
C LYS A 106 -9.20 18.77 -8.26
N LEU A 107 -9.15 18.48 -9.56
CA LEU A 107 -8.43 17.32 -10.10
C LEU A 107 -6.94 17.31 -9.76
N GLN A 108 -6.27 18.46 -9.74
CA GLN A 108 -4.84 18.54 -9.40
C GLN A 108 -4.58 18.21 -7.93
N TYR A 109 -5.45 18.67 -7.01
CA TYR A 109 -5.43 18.25 -5.61
C TYR A 109 -5.72 16.75 -5.46
N ALA A 110 -6.70 16.22 -6.19
CA ALA A 110 -7.07 14.82 -6.12
C ALA A 110 -5.94 13.90 -6.64
N ARG A 111 -5.24 14.27 -7.72
CA ARG A 111 -4.02 13.60 -8.19
C ARG A 111 -2.91 13.61 -7.14
N CYS A 112 -2.67 14.75 -6.48
CA CYS A 112 -1.68 14.88 -5.40
C CYS A 112 -2.00 13.94 -4.23
N LEU A 113 -3.23 13.95 -3.76
CA LEU A 113 -3.69 13.07 -2.68
C LEU A 113 -3.57 11.58 -3.07
N ALA A 114 -4.08 11.21 -4.25
CA ALA A 114 -4.02 9.85 -4.77
C ALA A 114 -2.57 9.35 -4.94
N GLY A 115 -1.68 10.17 -5.53
CA GLY A 115 -0.28 9.83 -5.72
C GLY A 115 0.50 9.70 -4.40
N THR A 116 0.16 10.54 -3.42
CA THR A 116 0.71 10.46 -2.05
C THR A 116 0.28 9.16 -1.37
N LEU A 117 -1.01 8.81 -1.40
CA LEU A 117 -1.52 7.55 -0.83
C LEU A 117 -0.90 6.33 -1.53
N ALA A 118 -0.80 6.37 -2.87
CA ALA A 118 -0.16 5.31 -3.66
C ALA A 118 1.32 5.12 -3.30
N TYR A 119 2.06 6.22 -3.10
CA TYR A 119 3.45 6.20 -2.65
C TYR A 119 3.57 5.56 -1.26
N LEU A 120 2.77 6.02 -0.28
CA LEU A 120 2.80 5.51 1.09
C LEU A 120 2.45 4.02 1.17
N ALA A 121 1.40 3.57 0.46
CA ALA A 121 1.02 2.17 0.38
C ALA A 121 2.16 1.31 -0.22
N THR A 122 2.79 1.78 -1.31
CA THR A 122 3.92 1.08 -1.93
C THR A 122 5.12 0.94 -0.99
N GLN A 123 5.45 1.99 -0.23
CA GLN A 123 6.56 1.95 0.74
C GLN A 123 6.27 1.00 1.92
N GLN A 124 5.00 0.70 2.20
CA GLN A 124 4.59 -0.21 3.27
C GLN A 124 4.48 -1.68 2.81
N GLY A 125 4.65 -1.95 1.50
CA GLY A 125 4.55 -3.27 0.89
C GLY A 125 3.17 -3.61 0.32
N ASP A 126 2.21 -2.69 0.40
CA ASP A 126 0.82 -2.97 0.01
C ASP A 126 0.62 -3.02 -1.50
N ALA A 127 -0.42 -3.73 -1.93
CA ALA A 127 -0.83 -3.73 -3.33
C ALA A 127 -1.57 -2.42 -3.63
N ILE A 128 -1.12 -1.67 -4.63
CA ILE A 128 -1.75 -0.40 -5.04
C ILE A 128 -2.36 -0.53 -6.42
N GLY A 129 -3.59 -0.02 -6.61
CA GLY A 129 -4.27 0.13 -7.90
C GLY A 129 -5.09 1.41 -7.96
N VAL A 130 -5.42 1.86 -9.17
CA VAL A 130 -6.17 3.10 -9.41
C VAL A 130 -7.18 2.94 -10.54
N ALA A 131 -8.40 3.45 -10.35
CA ALA A 131 -9.38 3.63 -11.40
C ALA A 131 -9.74 5.11 -11.53
N CYS A 132 -9.80 5.63 -12.75
CA CYS A 132 -10.33 6.97 -13.04
C CYS A 132 -11.75 6.81 -13.60
N ALA A 133 -12.72 7.52 -13.03
CA ALA A 133 -14.12 7.40 -13.41
C ALA A 133 -14.80 8.77 -13.55
N ALA A 134 -15.65 8.89 -14.55
CA ALA A 134 -16.65 9.95 -14.70
C ALA A 134 -18.01 9.24 -14.85
N ASP A 135 -18.79 9.53 -15.89
CA ASP A 135 -20.01 8.76 -16.23
C ASP A 135 -19.70 7.28 -16.52
N GLN A 136 -18.47 6.98 -16.94
CA GLN A 136 -17.95 5.63 -17.14
C GLN A 136 -16.51 5.52 -16.59
N VAL A 137 -16.01 4.29 -16.45
CA VAL A 137 -14.61 4.04 -16.08
C VAL A 137 -13.71 4.38 -17.27
N VAL A 138 -12.90 5.42 -17.13
CA VAL A 138 -11.98 5.93 -18.16
C VAL A 138 -10.69 5.10 -18.20
N SER A 139 -10.18 4.69 -17.04
CA SER A 139 -9.00 3.84 -16.92
C SER A 139 -9.06 3.01 -15.64
N ASN A 140 -8.49 1.81 -15.67
CA ASN A 140 -8.43 0.91 -14.51
C ASN A 140 -7.09 0.16 -14.47
N ILE A 141 -6.34 0.37 -13.38
CA ILE A 141 -5.08 -0.28 -13.06
C ILE A 141 -5.32 -1.19 -11.84
N PRO A 142 -5.36 -2.54 -12.01
CA PRO A 142 -5.68 -3.45 -10.91
C PRO A 142 -4.56 -3.49 -9.87
N PRO A 143 -4.87 -3.67 -8.57
CA PRO A 143 -3.85 -3.59 -7.52
C PRO A 143 -2.72 -4.61 -7.64
N ARG A 144 -1.47 -4.15 -7.62
CA ARG A 144 -0.27 -5.03 -7.62
C ARG A 144 0.79 -4.53 -6.64
N ARG A 145 1.56 -5.46 -6.06
CA ARG A 145 2.77 -5.18 -5.28
C ARG A 145 3.98 -5.14 -6.20
N SER A 146 4.47 -3.95 -6.53
CA SER A 146 5.77 -3.77 -7.18
C SER A 146 6.18 -2.30 -7.16
N PRO A 147 7.44 -1.96 -6.83
CA PRO A 147 7.96 -0.60 -6.98
C PRO A 147 7.85 -0.05 -8.41
N ALA A 148 7.93 -0.91 -9.43
CA ALA A 148 7.73 -0.51 -10.83
C ALA A 148 6.25 -0.21 -11.13
N HIS A 149 5.31 -0.84 -10.42
CA HIS A 149 3.87 -0.61 -10.60
C HIS A 149 3.43 0.77 -10.09
N LEU A 150 4.06 1.27 -9.02
CA LEU A 150 3.85 2.65 -8.56
C LEU A 150 4.10 3.66 -9.68
N LYS A 151 5.12 3.45 -10.54
CA LYS A 151 5.37 4.33 -11.69
C LYS A 151 4.14 4.38 -12.62
N VAL A 152 3.56 3.21 -12.94
CA VAL A 152 2.35 3.09 -13.79
C VAL A 152 1.15 3.79 -13.16
N VAL A 153 0.96 3.65 -11.85
CA VAL A 153 -0.11 4.35 -11.11
C VAL A 153 0.08 5.87 -11.18
N LEU A 154 1.31 6.36 -10.96
CA LEU A 154 1.62 7.80 -11.04
C LEU A 154 1.51 8.35 -12.48
N ASP A 155 1.94 7.59 -13.49
CA ASP A 155 1.74 7.94 -14.91
C ASP A 155 0.24 8.02 -15.26
N THR A 156 -0.58 7.10 -14.73
CA THR A 156 -2.04 7.12 -14.94
C THR A 156 -2.68 8.35 -14.28
N LEU A 157 -2.27 8.67 -13.05
CA LEU A 157 -2.75 9.86 -12.33
C LEU A 157 -2.35 11.17 -13.02
N GLU A 158 -1.12 11.28 -13.54
CA GLU A 158 -0.67 12.50 -14.23
C GLU A 158 -1.48 12.78 -15.51
N ASN A 159 -1.82 11.71 -16.24
CA ASN A 159 -2.56 11.78 -17.50
C ASN A 159 -4.08 11.84 -17.35
N ALA A 160 -4.65 11.54 -16.17
CA ALA A 160 -6.09 11.58 -15.91
C ALA A 160 -6.65 12.99 -16.08
N LYS A 161 -7.58 13.22 -17.01
CA LYS A 161 -8.21 14.53 -17.29
C LYS A 161 -9.63 14.58 -16.75
N ALA A 162 -10.22 15.77 -16.68
CA ALA A 162 -11.66 15.91 -16.46
C ALA A 162 -12.41 15.58 -17.76
N HIS A 163 -13.56 14.93 -17.65
CA HIS A 163 -14.39 14.40 -18.72
C HIS A 163 -15.86 14.71 -18.43
N GLY A 164 -16.61 15.12 -19.46
CA GLY A 164 -18.01 15.53 -19.33
C GLY A 164 -18.19 17.01 -18.98
N ASP A 165 -19.45 17.44 -18.94
CA ASP A 165 -19.85 18.80 -18.60
C ASP A 165 -19.91 19.03 -17.07
N THR A 166 -20.20 20.26 -16.64
CA THR A 166 -20.09 20.70 -15.22
C THR A 166 -21.42 20.70 -14.49
#